data_AF-A0A6I2KXH0-F1
#
_entry.id   AF-A0A6I2KXH0-F1
#
_cell.length_a   1.000
_cell.length_b   1.000
_cell.length_c   1.000
_cell.angle_alpha   90.00
_cell.angle_beta   90.00
_cell.angle_gamma   90.00
#
_symmetry.space_group_name_H-M   'P 1'
#
loop_
_entity.id
_entity.type
_entity.pdbx_description
1 polymer ?
#
loop_
_entity_poly.entity_id
_entity_poly.type
_entity_poly.pdbx_seq_one_letter_code
_entity_poly.pdbx_strand_id
1 'polypeptide(L)'
;MVATPTTLATPKKTVSPRHALLEELIDMAVKQAGEQFLDLANKLAGALIDATDGDAKLIQQRIRAGNQLRNRNFAFLHLATSTLEKALRREIAELAPASKEKLRETAQSLSLVSLEEMDNKVALSGVSKPFESLYADALQTLNVRLAFLLDRDILRVNQNPFRPEVFLVAVQEAWTEFDSEEASAGLLQPLLKPGMFIELGPLLESLSLTLQTKGGMPGSADGYKRRRTDADKNGPAARTNQAALAQQLRQFFASSDVAGSAAGQIVDGIASGMLQGVDLTIPDLPAAALTAGSGWVPNASARAIGAAAVASIAGTPAGVAGVGT
;
A
#
# COMPACT_ATOMS: atom_id res chain seq x y z
N MET A 1 -37.87 -51.62 -27.50
CA MET A 1 -37.68 -50.15 -27.41
C MET A 1 -36.60 -49.90 -26.38
N VAL A 2 -35.39 -49.55 -26.81
CA VAL A 2 -34.24 -49.30 -25.93
C VAL A 2 -33.98 -47.80 -25.94
N ALA A 3 -34.14 -47.15 -24.79
CA ALA A 3 -33.86 -45.72 -24.62
C ALA A 3 -32.38 -45.52 -24.31
N THR A 4 -31.72 -44.68 -25.10
CA THR A 4 -30.36 -44.19 -24.87
C THR A 4 -30.39 -43.01 -23.89
N PRO A 5 -29.49 -42.95 -22.89
CA PRO A 5 -29.34 -41.77 -22.05
C PRO A 5 -28.46 -40.73 -22.75
N THR A 6 -29.02 -39.54 -22.98
CA THR A 6 -28.31 -38.35 -23.45
C THR A 6 -27.52 -37.73 -22.29
N THR A 7 -26.22 -37.96 -22.24
CA THR A 7 -25.31 -37.23 -21.35
C THR A 7 -25.13 -35.81 -21.85
N LEU A 8 -25.64 -34.83 -21.10
CA LEU A 8 -25.44 -33.41 -21.35
C LEU A 8 -23.99 -33.03 -21.04
N ALA A 9 -23.26 -32.61 -22.06
CA ALA A 9 -21.90 -32.08 -21.92
C ALA A 9 -21.93 -30.71 -21.23
N THR A 10 -21.23 -30.59 -20.10
CA THR A 10 -21.00 -29.33 -19.40
C THR A 10 -20.19 -28.36 -20.28
N PRO A 11 -20.60 -27.09 -20.42
CA PRO A 11 -19.86 -26.13 -21.23
C PRO A 11 -18.52 -25.78 -20.59
N LYS A 12 -17.44 -25.96 -21.36
CA LYS A 12 -16.10 -25.47 -21.00
C LYS A 12 -16.15 -23.94 -20.90
N LYS A 13 -15.88 -23.39 -19.71
CA LYS A 13 -15.69 -21.94 -19.53
C LYS A 13 -14.54 -21.49 -20.43
N THR A 14 -14.87 -20.72 -21.46
CA THR A 14 -13.89 -20.01 -22.27
C THR A 14 -13.24 -18.94 -21.39
N VAL A 15 -11.97 -19.14 -21.05
CA VAL A 15 -11.19 -18.18 -20.29
C VAL A 15 -11.10 -16.89 -21.09
N SER A 16 -11.50 -15.77 -20.50
CA SER A 16 -11.39 -14.48 -21.19
C SER A 16 -9.91 -14.17 -21.45
N PRO A 17 -9.56 -13.54 -22.59
CA PRO A 17 -8.16 -13.24 -22.94
C PRO A 17 -7.47 -12.37 -21.86
N ARG A 18 -8.24 -11.55 -21.12
CA ARG A 18 -7.75 -10.78 -19.98
C ARG A 18 -7.35 -11.66 -18.80
N HIS A 19 -8.16 -12.67 -18.48
CA HIS A 19 -7.84 -13.60 -17.40
C HIS A 19 -6.63 -14.45 -17.76
N ALA A 20 -6.47 -14.86 -19.03
CA ALA A 20 -5.27 -15.55 -19.50
C ALA A 20 -4.00 -14.69 -19.33
N LEU A 21 -4.06 -13.39 -19.63
CA LEU A 21 -2.94 -12.47 -19.40
C LEU A 21 -2.62 -12.36 -17.90
N LEU A 22 -3.64 -12.24 -17.04
CA LEU A 22 -3.42 -12.18 -15.59
C LEU A 22 -2.76 -13.44 -15.04
N GLU A 23 -3.20 -14.63 -15.45
CA GLU A 23 -2.53 -15.89 -15.05
C GLU A 23 -1.08 -15.93 -15.55
N GLU A 24 -0.80 -15.43 -16.76
CA GLU A 24 0.58 -15.34 -17.27
C GLU A 24 1.47 -14.43 -16.40
N LEU A 25 0.91 -13.32 -15.88
CA LEU A 25 1.63 -12.43 -14.96
C LEU A 25 1.91 -13.11 -13.62
N ILE A 26 0.98 -13.94 -13.12
CA ILE A 26 1.19 -14.73 -11.90
C ILE A 26 2.33 -15.71 -12.13
N ASP A 27 2.27 -16.50 -13.21
CA ASP A 27 3.30 -17.49 -13.53
C ASP A 27 4.68 -16.84 -13.64
N MET A 28 4.76 -15.66 -14.26
CA MET A 28 5.99 -14.87 -14.36
C MET A 28 6.50 -14.39 -13.00
N ALA A 29 5.62 -13.82 -12.17
CA ALA A 29 5.97 -13.33 -10.84
C ALA A 29 6.44 -14.47 -9.92
N VAL A 30 5.74 -15.60 -9.93
CA VAL A 30 6.06 -16.79 -9.13
C VAL A 30 7.39 -17.39 -9.58
N LYS A 31 7.65 -17.49 -10.89
CA LYS A 31 8.92 -17.97 -11.40
C LYS A 31 10.09 -17.07 -10.98
N GLN A 32 9.96 -15.77 -11.21
CA GLN A 32 11.04 -14.81 -10.92
C GLN A 32 11.29 -14.65 -9.41
N ALA A 33 10.25 -14.76 -8.57
CA ALA A 33 10.41 -14.81 -7.11
C ALA A 33 11.03 -16.15 -6.65
N GLY A 34 10.58 -17.27 -7.24
CA GLY A 34 11.08 -18.61 -6.94
C GLY A 34 12.58 -18.78 -7.21
N GLU A 35 13.09 -18.18 -8.28
CA GLU A 35 14.53 -18.13 -8.59
C GLU A 35 15.35 -17.43 -7.50
N GLN A 36 14.75 -16.47 -6.78
CA GLN A 36 15.41 -15.70 -5.72
C GLN A 36 15.22 -16.30 -4.32
N PHE A 37 14.22 -17.16 -4.13
CA PHE A 37 13.92 -17.72 -2.81
C PHE A 37 15.04 -18.61 -2.24
N LEU A 38 15.84 -19.26 -3.07
CA LEU A 38 16.98 -20.05 -2.59
C LEU A 38 18.04 -19.15 -1.93
N ASP A 39 18.35 -18.02 -2.57
CA ASP A 39 19.28 -17.04 -2.02
C ASP A 39 18.71 -16.40 -0.74
N LEU A 40 17.42 -16.05 -0.75
CA LEU A 40 16.70 -15.59 0.44
C LEU A 40 16.82 -16.59 1.60
N ALA A 41 16.53 -17.87 1.36
CA ALA A 41 16.59 -18.92 2.39
C ALA A 41 18.00 -19.05 2.98
N ASN A 42 19.04 -18.95 2.15
CA ASN A 42 20.44 -18.98 2.62
C ASN A 42 20.79 -17.74 3.45
N LYS A 43 20.40 -16.54 3.01
CA LYS A 43 20.59 -15.28 3.75
C LYS A 43 19.88 -15.30 5.10
N LEU A 44 18.63 -15.78 5.12
CA LEU A 44 17.84 -15.91 6.34
C LEU A 44 18.46 -16.94 7.30
N ALA A 45 18.88 -18.10 6.80
CA ALA A 45 19.52 -19.12 7.62
C ALA A 45 20.82 -18.60 8.24
N GLY A 46 21.64 -17.88 7.47
CA GLY A 46 22.85 -17.21 7.98
C GLY A 46 22.52 -16.17 9.04
N ALA A 47 21.59 -15.26 8.75
CA ALA A 47 21.19 -14.22 9.70
C ALA A 47 20.58 -14.78 11.01
N LEU A 48 19.88 -15.90 10.96
CA LEU A 48 19.35 -16.58 12.15
C LEU A 48 20.45 -17.22 12.99
N ILE A 49 21.47 -17.80 12.36
CA ILE A 49 22.57 -18.47 13.08
C ILE A 49 23.56 -17.44 13.65
N ASP A 50 23.82 -16.36 12.93
CA ASP A 50 24.81 -15.33 13.30
C ASP A 50 24.28 -14.34 14.36
N ALA A 51 22.95 -14.28 14.56
CA ALA A 51 22.34 -13.38 15.53
C ALA A 51 22.59 -13.87 16.97
N THR A 52 23.54 -13.24 17.66
CA THR A 52 23.89 -13.51 19.06
C THR A 52 23.10 -12.68 20.08
N ASP A 53 22.21 -11.81 19.62
CA ASP A 53 21.43 -10.92 20.49
C ASP A 53 20.22 -11.65 21.11
N GLY A 54 20.14 -11.68 22.44
CA GLY A 54 18.94 -12.11 23.20
C GLY A 54 19.23 -13.10 24.33
N ASP A 55 18.16 -13.60 24.94
CA ASP A 55 18.25 -14.65 25.96
C ASP A 55 18.77 -15.97 25.35
N ALA A 56 19.43 -16.80 26.17
CA ALA A 56 19.97 -18.09 25.73
C ALA A 56 18.93 -18.99 25.05
N LYS A 57 17.66 -18.91 25.46
CA LYS A 57 16.54 -19.65 24.84
C LYS A 57 16.24 -19.14 23.43
N LEU A 58 16.19 -17.82 23.23
CA LEU A 58 15.94 -17.22 21.92
C LEU A 58 17.08 -17.50 20.95
N ILE A 59 18.32 -17.46 21.44
CA ILE A 59 19.51 -17.82 20.64
C ILE A 59 19.42 -19.28 20.21
N GLN A 60 19.07 -20.20 21.12
CA GLN A 60 18.91 -21.61 20.77
C GLN A 60 17.78 -21.85 19.76
N GLN A 61 16.65 -21.14 19.89
CA GLN A 61 15.54 -21.20 18.94
C GLN A 61 15.92 -20.68 17.56
N ARG A 62 16.64 -19.56 17.49
CA ARG A 62 17.16 -19.02 16.22
C ARG A 62 18.13 -19.98 15.53
N ILE A 63 19.08 -20.55 16.29
CA ILE A 63 20.02 -21.54 15.75
C ILE A 63 19.27 -22.77 15.24
N ARG A 64 18.25 -23.25 15.97
CA ARG A 64 17.40 -24.37 15.53
C ARG A 64 16.67 -24.04 14.23
N ALA A 65 16.00 -22.89 14.17
CA ALA A 65 15.24 -22.44 13.00
C ALA A 65 16.16 -22.23 11.79
N GLY A 66 17.33 -21.63 11.97
CA GLY A 66 18.34 -21.46 10.92
C GLY A 66 18.90 -22.79 10.41
N ASN A 67 19.16 -23.75 11.29
CA ASN A 67 19.57 -25.10 10.89
C ASN A 67 18.46 -25.86 10.15
N GLN A 68 17.21 -25.69 10.57
CA GLN A 68 16.07 -26.28 9.88
C GLN A 68 15.92 -25.71 8.46
N LEU A 69 16.03 -24.39 8.31
CA LEU A 69 15.98 -23.72 7.01
C LEU A 69 17.14 -24.18 6.11
N ARG A 70 18.36 -24.34 6.65
CA ARG A 70 19.53 -24.82 5.89
C ARG A 70 19.40 -26.28 5.45
N ASN A 71 18.89 -27.15 6.33
CA ASN A 71 18.77 -28.59 6.05
C ASN A 71 17.56 -28.94 5.18
N ARG A 72 16.49 -28.13 5.23
CA ARG A 72 15.22 -28.38 4.52
C ARG A 72 14.81 -27.20 3.65
N ASN A 73 15.79 -26.52 3.05
CA ASN A 73 15.54 -25.34 2.20
C ASN A 73 14.53 -25.66 1.08
N PHE A 74 14.63 -26.79 0.38
CA PHE A 74 13.71 -27.15 -0.70
C PHE A 74 12.25 -27.28 -0.26
N ALA A 75 11.99 -27.73 0.97
CA ALA A 75 10.64 -27.79 1.50
C ALA A 75 10.08 -26.37 1.72
N PHE A 76 10.89 -25.48 2.28
CA PHE A 76 10.53 -24.06 2.42
C PHE A 76 10.32 -23.38 1.07
N LEU A 77 11.17 -23.65 0.07
CA LEU A 77 11.02 -23.09 -1.28
C LEU A 77 9.71 -23.50 -1.93
N HIS A 78 9.35 -24.78 -1.84
CA HIS A 78 8.09 -25.26 -2.40
C HIS A 78 6.89 -24.62 -1.70
N LEU A 79 6.92 -24.54 -0.37
CA LEU A 79 5.89 -23.86 0.42
C LEU A 79 5.77 -22.39 0.01
N ALA A 80 6.86 -21.62 0.06
CA ALA A 80 6.87 -20.19 -0.28
C ALA A 80 6.39 -19.90 -1.71
N THR A 81 6.76 -20.75 -2.67
CA THR A 81 6.30 -20.61 -4.06
C THR A 81 4.80 -20.89 -4.17
N SER A 82 4.31 -21.95 -3.51
CA SER A 82 2.90 -22.35 -3.54
C SER A 82 1.98 -21.37 -2.79
N THR A 83 2.44 -20.81 -1.66
CA THR A 83 1.70 -19.81 -0.89
C THR A 83 1.64 -18.49 -1.65
N LEU A 84 2.74 -18.07 -2.28
CA LEU A 84 2.77 -16.87 -3.13
C LEU A 84 1.80 -16.99 -4.30
N GLU A 85 1.81 -18.11 -5.00
CA GLU A 85 0.90 -18.37 -6.12
C GLU A 85 -0.57 -18.29 -5.68
N LYS A 86 -0.93 -18.89 -4.53
CA LYS A 86 -2.26 -18.81 -3.94
C LYS A 86 -2.63 -17.37 -3.55
N ALA A 87 -1.71 -16.64 -2.93
CA ALA A 87 -1.92 -15.26 -2.50
C ALA A 87 -2.17 -14.33 -3.70
N LEU A 88 -1.36 -14.43 -4.77
CA LEU A 88 -1.53 -13.65 -5.99
C LEU A 88 -2.87 -13.95 -6.68
N ARG A 89 -3.27 -15.23 -6.78
CA ARG A 89 -4.57 -15.61 -7.35
C ARG A 89 -5.74 -15.08 -6.52
N ARG A 90 -5.62 -15.09 -5.19
CA ARG A 90 -6.63 -14.52 -4.30
C ARG A 90 -6.80 -13.03 -4.54
N GLU A 91 -5.72 -12.28 -4.59
CA GLU A 91 -5.73 -10.83 -4.83
C GLU A 91 -6.35 -10.49 -6.20
N ILE A 92 -6.02 -11.25 -7.25
CA ILE A 92 -6.61 -11.07 -8.58
C ILE A 92 -8.12 -11.42 -8.59
N ALA A 93 -8.53 -12.46 -7.86
CA ALA A 93 -9.94 -12.82 -7.72
C ALA A 93 -10.74 -11.71 -7.00
N GLU A 94 -10.15 -11.04 -6.00
CA GLU A 94 -10.77 -9.90 -5.32
C GLU A 94 -10.91 -8.68 -6.26
N LEU A 95 -10.05 -8.55 -7.26
CA LEU A 95 -10.12 -7.51 -8.29
C LEU A 95 -11.09 -7.81 -9.44
N ALA A 96 -11.64 -9.03 -9.54
CA ALA A 96 -12.64 -9.35 -10.56
C ALA A 96 -13.95 -8.57 -10.30
N PRO A 97 -14.64 -8.05 -11.33
CA PRO A 97 -15.83 -7.19 -11.18
C PRO A 97 -17.02 -7.87 -10.47
N ALA A 98 -17.03 -9.20 -10.35
CA ALA A 98 -18.07 -9.97 -9.67
C ALA A 98 -17.90 -10.06 -8.13
N SER A 99 -16.76 -9.62 -7.56
CA SER A 99 -16.49 -9.77 -6.12
C SER A 99 -17.29 -8.83 -5.21
N LYS A 100 -17.90 -7.77 -5.78
CA LYS A 100 -18.66 -6.77 -5.00
C LYS A 100 -19.96 -7.33 -4.38
N GLU A 101 -20.60 -8.31 -5.00
CA GLU A 101 -21.79 -8.96 -4.41
C GLU A 101 -21.42 -9.80 -3.19
N LYS A 102 -20.27 -10.51 -3.24
CA LYS A 102 -19.82 -11.38 -2.15
C LYS A 102 -19.36 -10.62 -0.91
N LEU A 103 -18.86 -9.38 -1.09
CA LEU A 103 -18.46 -8.50 0.02
C LEU A 103 -19.65 -8.03 0.86
N ARG A 104 -20.86 -8.05 0.30
CA ARG A 104 -22.09 -7.69 1.01
C ARG A 104 -22.62 -8.84 1.88
N GLU A 105 -22.34 -10.08 1.50
CA GLU A 105 -22.68 -11.28 2.29
C GLU A 105 -21.64 -11.56 3.40
N THR A 106 -20.35 -11.30 3.17
CA THR A 106 -19.31 -11.47 4.20
C THR A 106 -19.30 -10.36 5.26
N ALA A 107 -19.88 -9.19 4.97
CA ALA A 107 -20.07 -8.14 5.98
C ALA A 107 -21.04 -8.54 7.11
N GLN A 108 -21.86 -9.59 6.91
CA GLN A 108 -22.79 -10.13 7.93
C GLN A 108 -22.20 -11.27 8.75
N SER A 109 -21.01 -11.77 8.41
CA SER A 109 -20.24 -12.74 9.20
C SER A 109 -18.92 -12.10 9.63
N LEU A 110 -19.02 -11.15 10.57
CA LEU A 110 -17.88 -10.61 11.31
C LEU A 110 -17.29 -11.72 12.19
N SER A 111 -16.52 -12.61 11.57
CA SER A 111 -15.65 -13.56 12.27
C SER A 111 -14.63 -12.76 13.05
N LEU A 112 -14.61 -12.94 14.37
CA LEU A 112 -13.63 -12.35 15.26
C LEU A 112 -12.25 -12.88 14.86
N VAL A 113 -11.52 -12.08 14.10
CA VAL A 113 -10.09 -12.25 13.87
C VAL A 113 -9.43 -12.15 15.25
N SER A 114 -8.57 -13.11 15.60
CA SER A 114 -7.87 -13.07 16.88
C SER A 114 -6.99 -11.82 16.97
N LEU A 115 -6.76 -11.31 18.19
CA LEU A 115 -5.90 -10.15 18.41
C LEU A 115 -4.51 -10.37 17.77
N GLU A 116 -4.01 -11.59 17.87
CA GLU A 116 -2.71 -12.00 17.33
C GLU A 116 -2.64 -11.94 15.80
N GLU A 117 -3.70 -12.36 15.10
CA GLU A 117 -3.77 -12.24 13.63
C GLU A 117 -3.82 -10.77 13.18
N MET A 118 -4.45 -9.89 13.98
CA MET A 118 -4.47 -8.46 13.71
C MET A 118 -3.09 -7.84 13.92
N ASP A 119 -2.42 -8.16 15.03
CA ASP A 119 -1.09 -7.63 15.34
C ASP A 119 -0.07 -8.07 14.29
N ASN A 120 -0.13 -9.32 13.82
CA ASN A 120 0.71 -9.82 12.74
C ASN A 120 0.47 -9.08 11.42
N LYS A 121 -0.79 -8.78 11.08
CA LYS A 121 -1.11 -7.96 9.89
C LYS A 121 -0.59 -6.55 10.02
N VAL A 122 -0.78 -5.90 11.18
CA VAL A 122 -0.29 -4.54 11.43
C VAL A 122 1.23 -4.47 11.37
N ALA A 123 1.92 -5.46 11.97
CA ALA A 123 3.37 -5.57 11.92
C ALA A 123 3.87 -5.71 10.48
N LEU A 124 3.26 -6.61 9.69
CA LEU A 124 3.63 -6.82 8.29
C LEU A 124 3.35 -5.59 7.41
N SER A 125 2.24 -4.88 7.62
CA SER A 125 1.98 -3.61 6.93
C SER A 125 2.98 -2.52 7.34
N GLY A 126 3.57 -2.59 8.55
CA GLY A 126 4.69 -1.76 8.96
C GLY A 126 5.96 -2.08 8.17
N VAL A 127 6.24 -3.37 7.99
CA VAL A 127 7.40 -3.89 7.26
C VAL A 127 7.27 -3.67 5.74
N SER A 128 6.06 -3.60 5.18
CA SER A 128 5.85 -3.38 3.74
C SER A 128 6.12 -1.94 3.29
N LYS A 129 5.87 -0.94 4.16
CA LYS A 129 6.00 0.49 3.82
C LYS A 129 7.37 0.91 3.24
N PRO A 130 8.51 0.46 3.80
CA PRO A 130 9.81 0.71 3.19
C PRO A 130 9.93 0.19 1.75
N PHE A 131 9.37 -0.98 1.45
CA PHE A 131 9.37 -1.54 0.09
C PHE A 131 8.46 -0.73 -0.85
N GLU A 132 7.28 -0.33 -0.37
CA GLU A 132 6.35 0.49 -1.16
C GLU A 132 6.96 1.85 -1.50
N SER A 133 7.68 2.47 -0.56
CA SER A 133 8.39 3.72 -0.81
C SER A 133 9.56 3.55 -1.78
N LEU A 134 10.30 2.44 -1.69
CA LEU A 134 11.46 2.18 -2.54
C LEU A 134 11.04 1.90 -3.99
N TYR A 135 9.96 1.15 -4.18
CA TYR A 135 9.46 0.77 -5.52
C TYR A 135 8.22 1.58 -5.96
N ALA A 136 8.03 2.79 -5.42
CA ALA A 136 6.85 3.61 -5.65
C ALA A 136 6.57 3.87 -7.14
N ASP A 137 7.61 4.23 -7.90
CA ASP A 137 7.48 4.58 -9.33
C ASP A 137 7.13 3.35 -10.19
N ALA A 138 7.75 2.19 -9.89
CA ALA A 138 7.47 0.92 -10.56
C ALA A 138 6.03 0.45 -10.27
N LEU A 139 5.60 0.54 -9.00
CA LEU A 139 4.23 0.20 -8.58
C LEU A 139 3.19 1.12 -9.21
N GLN A 140 3.44 2.43 -9.28
CA GLN A 140 2.56 3.38 -9.95
C GLN A 140 2.42 3.07 -11.44
N THR A 141 3.52 2.79 -12.11
CA THR A 141 3.53 2.41 -13.53
C THR A 141 2.72 1.14 -13.76
N LEU A 142 2.93 0.12 -12.92
CA LEU A 142 2.18 -1.14 -12.99
C LEU A 142 0.68 -0.92 -12.71
N ASN A 143 0.33 -0.09 -11.72
CA ASN A 143 -1.06 0.23 -11.38
C ASN A 143 -1.82 0.85 -12.55
N VAL A 144 -1.22 1.78 -13.28
CA VAL A 144 -1.85 2.39 -14.46
C VAL A 144 -2.10 1.34 -15.55
N ARG A 145 -1.14 0.43 -15.76
CA ARG A 145 -1.26 -0.64 -16.76
C ARG A 145 -2.34 -1.66 -16.38
N LEU A 146 -2.39 -2.06 -15.11
CA LEU A 146 -3.42 -2.95 -14.59
C LEU A 146 -4.81 -2.29 -14.60
N ALA A 147 -4.90 -1.01 -14.24
CA ALA A 147 -6.16 -0.27 -14.29
C ALA A 147 -6.75 -0.28 -15.72
N PHE A 148 -5.92 -0.05 -16.74
CA PHE A 148 -6.34 -0.15 -18.14
C PHE A 148 -6.78 -1.56 -18.52
N LEU A 149 -6.01 -2.60 -18.16
CA LEU A 149 -6.37 -3.99 -18.47
C LEU A 149 -7.72 -4.39 -17.84
N LEU A 150 -8.01 -3.88 -16.64
CA LEU A 150 -9.21 -4.17 -15.86
C LEU A 150 -10.39 -3.21 -16.17
N ASP A 151 -10.24 -2.29 -17.14
CA ASP A 151 -11.20 -1.21 -17.43
C ASP A 151 -11.62 -0.40 -16.18
N ARG A 152 -10.68 -0.17 -15.26
CA ARG A 152 -10.88 0.67 -14.06
C ARG A 152 -10.21 2.02 -14.26
N ASP A 153 -10.83 3.07 -13.72
CA ASP A 153 -10.22 4.40 -13.76
C ASP A 153 -8.93 4.41 -12.92
N ILE A 154 -9.02 4.12 -11.62
CA ILE A 154 -7.87 4.22 -10.72
C ILE A 154 -7.75 2.94 -9.91
N LEU A 155 -6.54 2.39 -9.87
CA LEU A 155 -6.16 1.28 -9.00
C LEU A 155 -5.22 1.83 -7.92
N ARG A 156 -5.66 1.72 -6.65
CA ARG A 156 -4.85 2.15 -5.50
C ARG A 156 -3.74 1.13 -5.23
N VAL A 157 -2.66 1.55 -4.56
CA VAL A 157 -1.54 0.65 -4.20
C VAL A 157 -2.03 -0.56 -3.39
N ASN A 158 -2.96 -0.36 -2.45
CA ASN A 158 -3.53 -1.44 -1.64
C ASN A 158 -4.38 -2.44 -2.46
N GLN A 159 -4.76 -2.09 -3.69
CA GLN A 159 -5.50 -2.95 -4.62
C GLN A 159 -4.56 -3.59 -5.65
N ASN A 160 -3.25 -3.34 -5.57
CA ASN A 160 -2.29 -3.97 -6.46
C ASN A 160 -2.05 -5.41 -5.99
N PRO A 161 -2.26 -6.41 -6.86
CA PRO A 161 -2.02 -7.81 -6.48
C PRO A 161 -0.53 -8.12 -6.34
N PHE A 162 0.35 -7.33 -6.95
CA PHE A 162 1.81 -7.46 -6.89
C PHE A 162 2.46 -6.47 -5.89
N ARG A 163 1.70 -5.94 -4.92
CA ARG A 163 2.29 -5.08 -3.87
C ARG A 163 3.26 -5.89 -2.99
N PRO A 164 4.30 -5.27 -2.43
CA PRO A 164 5.29 -5.96 -1.59
C PRO A 164 4.68 -6.73 -0.41
N GLU A 165 3.61 -6.20 0.18
CA GLU A 165 2.89 -6.83 1.29
C GLU A 165 2.43 -8.27 0.94
N VAL A 166 1.99 -8.53 -0.28
CA VAL A 166 1.52 -9.87 -0.70
C VAL A 166 2.67 -10.88 -0.69
N PHE A 167 3.86 -10.46 -1.14
CA PHE A 167 5.05 -11.31 -1.10
C PHE A 167 5.52 -11.56 0.33
N LEU A 168 5.47 -10.55 1.19
CA LEU A 168 5.86 -10.67 2.60
C LEU A 168 4.91 -11.59 3.37
N VAL A 169 3.59 -11.43 3.17
CA VAL A 169 2.56 -12.30 3.77
C VAL A 169 2.75 -13.73 3.31
N ALA A 170 2.94 -13.98 2.01
CA ALA A 170 3.14 -15.33 1.49
C ALA A 170 4.37 -16.04 2.08
N VAL A 171 5.46 -15.29 2.29
CA VAL A 171 6.68 -15.81 2.91
C VAL A 171 6.49 -16.05 4.41
N GLN A 172 5.78 -15.17 5.12
CA GLN A 172 5.45 -15.38 6.53
C GLN A 172 4.52 -16.59 6.72
N GLU A 173 3.51 -16.76 5.87
CA GLU A 173 2.62 -17.93 5.89
C GLU A 173 3.40 -19.22 5.63
N ALA A 174 4.27 -19.23 4.62
CA ALA A 174 5.14 -20.37 4.34
C ALA A 174 6.09 -20.67 5.51
N TRP A 175 6.57 -19.66 6.23
CA TRP A 175 7.38 -19.84 7.42
C TRP A 175 6.60 -20.50 8.55
N THR A 176 5.39 -20.02 8.84
CA THR A 176 4.53 -20.62 9.88
C THR A 176 4.07 -22.04 9.55
N GLU A 177 3.96 -22.39 8.26
CA GLU A 177 3.67 -23.76 7.83
C GLU A 177 4.92 -24.65 7.88
N PHE A 178 6.10 -24.08 7.60
CA PHE A 178 7.37 -24.80 7.62
C PHE A 178 7.89 -25.07 9.03
N ASP A 179 7.74 -24.12 9.95
CA ASP A 179 8.08 -24.24 11.36
C ASP A 179 6.81 -24.09 12.21
N SER A 180 6.38 -25.20 12.79
CA SER A 180 5.17 -25.28 13.62
C SER A 180 5.39 -24.79 15.05
N GLU A 181 6.61 -24.36 15.40
CA GLU A 181 6.92 -23.78 16.71
C GLU A 181 6.43 -22.33 16.78
N GLU A 182 5.42 -22.07 17.62
CA GLU A 182 4.82 -20.73 17.78
C GLU A 182 5.85 -19.66 18.20
N ALA A 183 6.84 -20.06 19.01
CA ALA A 183 7.91 -19.17 19.46
C ALA A 183 8.86 -18.72 18.34
N SER A 184 8.94 -19.44 17.22
CA SER A 184 9.81 -19.08 16.08
C SER A 184 9.07 -18.31 14.98
N ALA A 185 7.73 -18.21 15.04
CA ALA A 185 6.92 -17.50 14.05
C ALA A 185 7.31 -16.01 13.92
N GLY A 186 7.64 -15.36 15.05
CA GLY A 186 8.05 -13.95 15.09
C GLY A 186 9.50 -13.67 14.70
N LEU A 187 10.34 -14.71 14.54
CA LEU A 187 11.78 -14.53 14.27
C LEU A 187 12.07 -13.99 12.87
N LEU A 188 11.14 -14.21 11.93
CA LEU A 188 11.34 -13.84 10.53
C LEU A 188 11.11 -12.34 10.26
N GLN A 189 10.08 -11.74 10.90
CA GLN A 189 9.66 -10.36 10.62
C GLN A 189 10.79 -9.31 10.72
N PRO A 190 11.69 -9.34 11.74
CA PRO A 190 12.79 -8.37 11.84
C PRO A 190 13.85 -8.49 10.74
N LEU A 191 13.91 -9.63 10.05
CA LEU A 191 14.87 -9.93 8.99
C LEU A 191 14.36 -9.51 7.60
N LEU A 192 13.04 -9.35 7.44
CA LEU A 192 12.39 -8.97 6.18
C LEU A 192 12.54 -7.47 5.89
N LYS A 193 13.75 -7.04 5.53
CA LYS A 193 14.07 -5.64 5.21
C LYS A 193 14.52 -5.50 3.74
N PRO A 194 14.39 -4.30 3.15
CA PRO A 194 15.01 -4.02 1.85
C PRO A 194 16.51 -4.39 1.86
N GLY A 195 16.98 -5.06 0.82
CA GLY A 195 18.34 -5.60 0.69
C GLY A 195 18.57 -6.99 1.28
N MET A 196 17.71 -7.45 2.21
CA MET A 196 17.68 -8.84 2.68
C MET A 196 16.64 -9.68 1.94
N PHE A 197 15.50 -9.06 1.62
CA PHE A 197 14.41 -9.70 0.88
C PHE A 197 14.71 -9.81 -0.62
N ILE A 198 13.82 -10.48 -1.37
CA ILE A 198 13.94 -10.59 -2.84
C ILE A 198 13.89 -9.20 -3.51
N GLU A 199 14.57 -9.09 -4.64
CA GLU A 199 14.59 -7.88 -5.45
C GLU A 199 13.28 -7.75 -6.24
N LEU A 200 12.38 -6.91 -5.74
CA LEU A 200 11.07 -6.68 -6.37
C LEU A 200 11.14 -5.74 -7.58
N GLY A 201 12.17 -4.89 -7.68
CA GLY A 201 12.32 -3.92 -8.78
C GLY A 201 12.29 -4.56 -10.17
N PRO A 202 13.24 -5.47 -10.49
CA PRO A 202 13.28 -6.16 -11.77
C PRO A 202 12.02 -7.00 -12.05
N LEU A 203 11.34 -7.48 -10.99
CA LEU A 203 10.08 -8.22 -11.11
C LEU A 203 8.93 -7.29 -11.51
N LEU A 204 8.79 -6.15 -10.87
CA LEU A 204 7.73 -5.19 -11.21
C LEU A 204 7.93 -4.62 -12.62
N GLU A 205 9.18 -4.38 -13.02
CA GLU A 205 9.52 -3.93 -14.37
C GLU A 205 9.18 -4.98 -15.44
N SER A 206 9.52 -6.26 -15.21
CA SER A 206 9.23 -7.35 -16.15
C SER A 206 7.72 -7.55 -16.35
N LEU A 207 6.94 -7.49 -15.26
CA LEU A 207 5.48 -7.55 -15.31
C LEU A 207 4.90 -6.36 -16.08
N SER A 208 5.43 -5.16 -15.83
CA SER A 208 5.01 -3.96 -16.56
C SER A 208 5.28 -4.10 -18.06
N LEU A 209 6.45 -4.60 -18.46
CA LEU A 209 6.83 -4.79 -19.85
C LEU A 209 5.92 -5.79 -20.56
N THR A 210 5.58 -6.89 -19.88
CA THR A 210 4.64 -7.90 -20.39
C THR A 210 3.24 -7.30 -20.61
N LEU A 211 2.75 -6.48 -19.69
CA LEU A 211 1.50 -5.73 -19.88
C LEU A 211 1.55 -4.75 -21.05
N GLN A 212 2.70 -4.16 -21.33
CA GLN A 212 2.86 -3.25 -22.46
C GLN A 212 2.89 -3.97 -23.80
N THR A 213 3.57 -5.11 -23.88
CA THR A 213 3.68 -5.88 -25.13
C THR A 213 2.39 -6.63 -25.46
N LYS A 214 1.70 -7.17 -24.45
CA LYS A 214 0.51 -8.04 -24.63
C LYS A 214 -0.81 -7.36 -24.32
N GLY A 215 -0.82 -6.30 -23.51
CA GLY A 215 -2.03 -5.60 -23.08
C GLY A 215 -2.58 -4.56 -24.08
N GLY A 216 -1.96 -4.44 -25.27
CA GLY A 216 -2.45 -3.54 -26.33
C GLY A 216 -2.42 -2.05 -25.97
N MET A 217 -1.61 -1.66 -24.99
CA MET A 217 -1.57 -0.30 -24.47
C MET A 217 -0.72 0.64 -25.35
N PRO A 218 -1.14 1.89 -25.58
CA PRO A 218 -0.27 2.92 -26.12
C PRO A 218 0.87 3.15 -25.12
N GLY A 219 2.11 3.00 -25.57
CA GLY A 219 3.29 3.26 -24.75
C GLY A 219 3.27 4.69 -24.21
N SER A 220 3.60 4.83 -22.91
CA SER A 220 3.60 6.06 -22.12
C SER A 220 2.25 6.48 -21.50
N ALA A 221 2.34 6.92 -20.24
CA ALA A 221 1.24 7.43 -19.41
C ALA A 221 0.46 8.60 -20.04
N ASP A 222 0.94 9.16 -21.15
CA ASP A 222 0.26 10.18 -21.96
C ASP A 222 -1.05 9.72 -22.58
N GLY A 223 -1.22 8.41 -22.83
CA GLY A 223 -2.49 7.86 -23.31
C GLY A 223 -3.66 8.10 -22.34
N TYR A 224 -3.36 8.15 -21.03
CA TYR A 224 -4.35 8.36 -19.99
C TYR A 224 -4.93 9.79 -19.99
N LYS A 225 -4.08 10.79 -20.31
CA LYS A 225 -4.53 12.19 -20.45
C LYS A 225 -5.45 12.37 -21.67
N ARG A 226 -5.17 11.69 -22.79
CA ARG A 226 -5.98 11.80 -24.01
C ARG A 226 -7.38 11.20 -23.86
N ARG A 227 -7.53 10.05 -23.18
CA ARG A 227 -8.86 9.44 -22.97
C ARG A 227 -9.76 10.29 -22.07
N ARG A 228 -9.23 10.92 -21.02
CA ARG A 228 -10.02 11.82 -20.15
C ARG A 228 -10.53 13.04 -20.91
N THR A 229 -9.71 13.62 -21.78
CA THR A 229 -10.13 14.77 -22.60
C THR A 229 -11.17 14.43 -23.68
N ASP A 230 -11.28 13.16 -24.08
CA ASP A 230 -12.32 12.70 -25.02
C ASP A 230 -13.58 12.19 -24.31
N ALA A 231 -13.46 11.62 -23.10
CA ALA A 231 -14.61 11.21 -22.29
C ALA A 231 -15.41 12.42 -21.76
N ASP A 232 -14.74 13.53 -21.44
CA ASP A 232 -15.39 14.78 -20.99
C ASP A 232 -16.10 15.56 -22.12
N LYS A 233 -15.96 15.13 -23.39
CA LYS A 233 -16.60 15.77 -24.55
C LYS A 233 -17.91 15.12 -25.00
N ASN A 234 -18.29 13.95 -24.45
CA ASN A 234 -19.47 13.20 -24.87
C ASN A 234 -20.66 13.22 -23.89
N GLY A 235 -20.72 14.20 -22.96
CA GLY A 235 -21.88 14.39 -22.08
C GLY A 235 -22.65 15.70 -22.35
N PRO A 236 -23.73 15.73 -23.15
CA PRO A 236 -24.48 16.95 -23.40
C PRO A 236 -25.59 17.26 -22.36
N ALA A 237 -25.57 16.64 -21.18
CA ALA A 237 -26.71 16.72 -20.23
C ALA A 237 -26.41 17.34 -18.85
N ALA A 238 -25.14 17.52 -18.46
CA ALA A 238 -24.81 18.04 -17.12
C ALA A 238 -24.73 19.58 -17.04
N ARG A 239 -24.36 20.25 -18.14
CA ARG A 239 -24.19 21.72 -18.18
C ARG A 239 -25.51 22.47 -18.27
N THR A 240 -26.55 21.86 -18.85
CA THR A 240 -27.89 22.44 -18.95
C THR A 240 -28.61 22.49 -17.59
N ASN A 241 -28.46 21.45 -16.77
CA ASN A 241 -29.10 21.40 -15.45
C ASN A 241 -28.46 22.38 -14.44
N GLN A 242 -27.13 22.59 -14.50
CA GLN A 242 -26.48 23.61 -13.66
C GLN A 242 -26.83 25.04 -14.07
N ALA A 243 -26.98 25.30 -15.37
CA ALA A 243 -27.41 26.61 -15.86
C ALA A 243 -28.88 26.91 -15.49
N ALA A 244 -29.76 25.92 -15.58
CA ALA A 244 -31.16 26.04 -15.15
C ALA A 244 -31.29 26.24 -13.63
N LEU A 245 -30.50 25.52 -12.83
CA LEU A 245 -30.46 25.67 -11.38
C LEU A 245 -29.90 27.05 -10.96
N ALA A 246 -28.88 27.54 -11.65
CA ALA A 246 -28.34 28.88 -11.42
C ALA A 246 -29.35 29.99 -11.77
N GLN A 247 -30.21 29.77 -12.78
CA GLN A 247 -31.31 30.68 -13.12
C GLN A 247 -32.44 30.64 -12.08
N GLN A 248 -32.79 29.46 -11.57
CA GLN A 248 -33.77 29.33 -10.48
C GLN A 248 -33.28 29.98 -9.18
N LEU A 249 -32.00 29.82 -8.84
CA LEU A 249 -31.41 30.49 -7.67
C LEU A 249 -31.42 32.01 -7.84
N ARG A 250 -31.05 32.54 -9.03
CA ARG A 250 -31.16 33.98 -9.29
C ARG A 250 -32.60 34.50 -9.22
N GLN A 251 -33.58 33.72 -9.65
CA GLN A 251 -34.99 34.10 -9.50
C GLN A 251 -35.43 34.10 -8.03
N PHE A 252 -34.96 33.16 -7.20
CA PHE A 252 -35.25 33.13 -5.77
C PHE A 252 -34.62 34.28 -4.98
N PHE A 253 -33.40 34.68 -5.36
CA PHE A 253 -32.73 35.83 -4.75
C PHE A 253 -33.21 37.18 -5.32
N ALA A 254 -33.80 37.21 -6.52
CA ALA A 254 -34.41 38.41 -7.09
C ALA A 254 -35.86 38.62 -6.62
N SER A 255 -36.59 37.55 -6.28
CA SER A 255 -37.94 37.63 -5.71
C SER A 255 -37.96 37.97 -4.22
N SER A 256 -36.79 38.04 -3.58
CA SER A 256 -36.62 38.50 -2.19
C SER A 256 -36.42 40.01 -2.05
N ASP A 257 -36.33 40.75 -3.15
CA ASP A 257 -36.41 42.22 -3.16
C ASP A 257 -37.84 42.69 -3.40
N VAL A 258 -38.71 42.49 -2.40
CA VAL A 258 -39.89 43.34 -2.20
C VAL A 258 -39.65 44.19 -0.97
N ALA A 259 -39.67 45.50 -1.21
CA ALA A 259 -39.42 46.56 -0.26
C ALA A 259 -40.17 46.38 1.08
N GLY A 260 -39.40 46.46 2.17
CA GLY A 260 -39.89 46.89 3.47
C GLY A 260 -40.50 45.80 4.36
N SER A 261 -39.67 45.28 5.25
CA SER A 261 -39.93 45.11 6.69
C SER A 261 -39.58 43.71 7.25
N ALA A 262 -38.81 43.73 8.34
CA ALA A 262 -38.71 42.70 9.39
C ALA A 262 -37.88 41.41 9.16
N ALA A 263 -36.70 41.46 8.52
CA ALA A 263 -35.72 40.36 8.56
C ALA A 263 -34.33 40.73 9.11
N GLY A 264 -34.13 41.98 9.54
CA GLY A 264 -32.89 42.46 10.16
C GLY A 264 -32.81 42.31 11.68
N GLN A 265 -33.79 41.71 12.34
CA GLN A 265 -33.93 41.76 13.80
C GLN A 265 -34.03 40.39 14.50
N ILE A 266 -33.91 39.28 13.76
CA ILE A 266 -33.94 37.91 14.34
C ILE A 266 -32.55 37.26 14.36
N VAL A 267 -31.57 37.80 13.62
CA VAL A 267 -30.20 37.26 13.61
C VAL A 267 -29.33 37.82 14.74
N ASP A 268 -29.69 38.98 15.31
CA ASP A 268 -28.94 39.58 16.44
C ASP A 268 -29.41 39.06 17.82
N GLY A 269 -30.57 38.40 17.88
CA GLY A 269 -31.14 37.86 19.12
C GLY A 269 -30.71 36.43 19.47
N ILE A 270 -30.19 35.66 18.52
CA ILE A 270 -29.77 34.26 18.74
C ILE A 270 -28.27 34.18 19.09
N ALA A 271 -27.46 35.16 18.67
CA ALA A 271 -26.02 35.18 18.94
C ALA A 271 -25.65 35.66 20.36
N SER A 272 -26.51 36.40 21.07
CA SER A 272 -26.22 36.89 22.44
C SER A 272 -26.74 35.99 23.57
N GLY A 273 -27.54 34.95 23.29
CA GLY A 273 -28.25 34.17 24.33
C GLY A 273 -27.68 32.80 24.70
N MET A 274 -26.70 32.26 23.97
CA MET A 274 -26.18 30.89 24.18
C MET A 274 -24.67 30.81 24.50
N LEU A 275 -24.05 31.92 24.96
CA LEU A 275 -22.63 31.95 25.36
C LEU A 275 -22.39 32.35 26.83
N GLN A 276 -23.41 32.31 27.68
CA GLN A 276 -23.22 32.33 29.14
C GLN A 276 -23.22 30.89 29.66
N GLY A 277 -22.04 30.24 29.68
CA GLY A 277 -21.89 29.01 30.46
C GLY A 277 -20.81 28.02 30.06
N VAL A 278 -20.09 28.22 28.95
CA VAL A 278 -18.99 27.31 28.59
C VAL A 278 -17.66 28.04 28.77
N ASP A 279 -16.99 27.69 29.87
CA ASP A 279 -15.62 28.06 30.16
C ASP A 279 -14.68 27.37 29.15
N LEU A 280 -14.15 28.15 28.20
CA LEU A 280 -13.19 27.72 27.18
C LEU A 280 -11.80 28.31 27.49
N THR A 281 -11.33 28.23 28.73
CA THR A 281 -9.90 28.45 29.00
C THR A 281 -9.09 27.31 28.38
N ILE A 282 -8.64 27.54 27.15
CA ILE A 282 -7.58 26.76 26.49
C ILE A 282 -6.28 27.04 27.26
N PRO A 283 -5.54 26.02 27.74
CA PRO A 283 -4.25 26.24 28.38
C PRO A 283 -3.21 26.74 27.36
N ASP A 284 -2.58 27.86 27.69
CA ASP A 284 -1.38 28.49 27.13
C ASP A 284 -0.85 27.99 25.77
N LEU A 285 -1.13 28.76 24.73
CA LEU A 285 -0.31 28.82 23.51
C LEU A 285 0.44 30.16 23.50
N PRO A 286 1.77 30.17 23.27
CA PRO A 286 2.56 31.40 23.31
C PRO A 286 2.10 32.40 22.25
N ALA A 287 1.99 33.66 22.65
CA ALA A 287 1.43 34.80 21.90
C ALA A 287 2.08 35.13 20.54
N ALA A 288 3.08 34.37 20.10
CA ALA A 288 3.76 34.56 18.81
C ALA A 288 2.93 34.06 17.59
N ALA A 289 1.90 33.23 17.80
CA ALA A 289 1.11 32.65 16.71
C ALA A 289 -0.06 33.53 16.21
N LEU A 290 -0.41 34.60 16.92
CA LEU A 290 -1.61 35.40 16.63
C LEU A 290 -1.34 36.72 15.88
N THR A 291 -0.07 37.09 15.64
CA THR A 291 0.31 38.35 14.98
C THR A 291 1.06 38.19 13.66
N ALA A 292 0.99 37.02 13.01
CA ALA A 292 1.53 36.85 11.65
C ALA A 292 0.38 36.78 10.64
N GLY A 293 0.26 37.83 9.82
CA GLY A 293 -0.72 37.93 8.75
C GLY A 293 -0.64 36.75 7.77
N SER A 294 -1.83 36.24 7.43
CA SER A 294 -2.20 35.51 6.22
C SER A 294 -1.11 35.26 5.18
N GLY A 295 -0.63 34.01 5.13
CA GLY A 295 0.13 33.45 4.03
C GLY A 295 0.22 31.93 4.16
N TRP A 296 -0.72 31.21 3.53
CA TRP A 296 -0.66 29.75 3.45
C TRP A 296 0.44 29.36 2.45
N VAL A 297 1.51 28.71 2.92
CA VAL A 297 2.61 28.21 2.09
C VAL A 297 2.61 26.68 2.11
N PRO A 298 2.54 25.99 0.96
CA PRO A 298 2.59 24.53 0.92
C PRO A 298 4.01 24.05 1.22
N ASN A 299 4.11 22.99 2.02
CA ASN A 299 5.35 22.46 2.55
C ASN A 299 6.21 21.85 1.43
N ALA A 300 7.19 22.62 0.92
CA ALA A 300 8.23 22.15 0.04
C ALA A 300 9.44 21.69 0.87
N SER A 301 9.85 20.46 0.64
CA SER A 301 11.10 19.87 1.14
C SER A 301 12.32 20.75 0.86
N ALA A 302 13.12 21.09 1.89
CA ALA A 302 14.59 21.03 1.87
C ALA A 302 15.19 21.70 3.13
N ARG A 303 15.77 20.86 4.00
CA ARG A 303 17.14 20.94 4.51
C ARG A 303 17.89 22.27 4.27
N ALA A 304 18.22 23.01 5.33
CA ALA A 304 19.53 23.65 5.51
C ALA A 304 19.67 24.45 6.83
N ILE A 305 20.68 24.04 7.61
CA ILE A 305 21.67 24.90 8.29
C ILE A 305 21.21 25.66 9.54
N GLY A 306 21.46 25.04 10.70
CA GLY A 306 21.74 25.76 11.95
C GLY A 306 23.24 25.73 12.23
N ALA A 307 23.97 26.70 11.70
CA ALA A 307 25.30 27.06 12.17
C ALA A 307 25.17 28.38 12.95
N ALA A 308 25.50 28.36 14.24
CA ALA A 308 25.84 29.54 15.01
C ALA A 308 27.13 29.25 15.80
N ALA A 309 28.17 29.99 15.43
CA ALA A 309 29.45 30.12 16.10
C ALA A 309 29.30 31.03 17.36
N VAL A 310 30.25 31.32 18.26
CA VAL A 310 31.71 31.39 18.27
C VAL A 310 32.16 31.40 19.74
N ALA A 311 33.30 30.80 20.10
CA ALA A 311 34.27 31.39 21.06
C ALA A 311 35.60 30.61 21.02
N SER A 312 36.59 31.23 20.37
CA SER A 312 37.99 30.83 20.28
C SER A 312 38.79 31.31 21.50
N ILE A 313 39.64 30.45 22.08
CA ILE A 313 40.86 30.89 22.77
C ILE A 313 42.01 29.99 22.32
N ALA A 314 43.04 30.65 21.80
CA ALA A 314 44.24 30.11 21.17
C ALA A 314 45.25 29.55 22.19
N GLY A 315 46.15 28.67 21.72
CA GLY A 315 47.38 28.37 22.45
C GLY A 315 48.04 27.02 22.15
N THR A 316 48.56 26.82 20.94
CA THR A 316 49.73 25.95 20.68
C THR A 316 50.99 26.82 20.81
N PRO A 317 52.19 26.29 21.19
CA PRO A 317 52.84 25.25 20.36
C PRO A 317 53.79 24.24 21.03
N ALA A 318 54.13 23.25 20.19
CA ALA A 318 55.44 22.60 20.02
C ALA A 318 56.01 21.67 21.11
N GLY A 319 55.94 20.36 20.81
CA GLY A 319 57.10 19.53 20.44
C GLY A 319 58.30 19.44 21.40
N VAL A 320 58.74 18.21 21.70
CA VAL A 320 59.95 17.57 21.14
C VAL A 320 60.19 16.21 21.84
N ALA A 321 60.70 15.29 21.03
CA ALA A 321 61.16 13.92 21.28
C ALA A 321 62.02 13.65 22.53
N GLY A 322 62.12 12.36 22.90
CA GLY A 322 63.35 11.82 23.50
C GLY A 322 63.22 10.61 24.42
N VAL A 323 63.31 9.41 23.83
CA VAL A 323 64.18 8.25 24.20
C VAL A 323 64.46 7.94 25.69
N GLY A 324 64.24 6.67 26.05
CA GLY A 324 65.25 5.87 26.76
C GLY A 324 64.86 5.32 28.13
N THR A 325 64.62 4.02 28.22
CA THR A 325 65.54 3.04 28.86
C THR A 325 65.10 1.63 28.53
#